data_AF-R8AQX5-F1
#
_entry.id   AF-R8AQX5-F1
#
_cell.length_a   1.000
_cell.length_b   1.000
_cell.length_c   1.000
_cell.angle_alpha   90.00
_cell.angle_beta   90.00
_cell.angle_gamma   90.00
#
_symmetry.space_group_name_H-M   'P 1'
#
loop_
_entity.id
_entity.type
_entity.pdbx_description
1 polymer ?
#
loop_
_entity_poly.entity_id
_entity_poly.type
_entity_poly.pdbx_seq_one_letter_code
_entity_poly.pdbx_strand_id
1 'polypeptide(L)'
;MFFSNERNNAIMVAFIKKASGVVIGDEKLNIRLIRSLEIIKSINRRPDEWSEKCTFNIKWIGEQFISWLEEFNADTPEYINDIYTCAYRFLCEFDFFIGKDRELGFDFLALKNAIQKDARLLDDEVCSNIIYASYQMPANLIKDFLNNEGLTEISDFDRRVTEAKGLKDKWDEELKSKEDEVVQLKDKLEEYKIGFNFVGLYNGFDKLFLNKVKEKRLSFYSLLALGFAIIIPLAAQFYISLLDSKQSFLATGDLLKLVPLLSIELILLYYFRIVLQNLKSIKTQILQIELRKTLCQFIQSYADYSSSIKKQDSIALEKFENLIFSGILSDSDKLPSTFDGIDQLTALIKSAKSS
;
A
#
# COMPACT_ATOMS: atom_id res chain seq x y z
N MET A 1 -2.63 -46.64 -18.49
CA MET A 1 -1.24 -47.02 -18.20
C MET A 1 -0.97 -48.41 -18.79
N PHE A 2 0.23 -48.67 -19.31
CA PHE A 2 0.50 -49.82 -20.20
C PHE A 2 0.38 -51.19 -19.49
N PHE A 3 0.98 -51.35 -18.32
CA PHE A 3 0.96 -52.62 -17.58
C PHE A 3 -0.31 -52.83 -16.73
N SER A 4 -1.06 -51.77 -16.44
CA SER A 4 -2.35 -51.86 -15.76
C SER A 4 -3.55 -52.03 -16.70
N ASN A 5 -3.32 -52.05 -18.02
CA ASN A 5 -4.35 -52.44 -18.97
C ASN A 5 -4.84 -53.86 -18.68
N GLU A 6 -6.16 -54.08 -18.64
CA GLU A 6 -6.79 -55.37 -18.32
C GLU A 6 -6.22 -56.53 -19.15
N ARG A 7 -5.99 -56.30 -20.45
CA ARG A 7 -5.37 -57.31 -21.34
C ARG A 7 -3.95 -57.67 -20.90
N ASN A 8 -3.10 -56.66 -20.72
CA ASN A 8 -1.68 -56.87 -20.41
C ASN A 8 -1.51 -57.46 -19.01
N ASN A 9 -2.34 -57.04 -18.05
CA ASN A 9 -2.36 -57.61 -16.71
C ASN A 9 -2.78 -59.09 -16.74
N ALA A 10 -3.85 -59.43 -17.47
CA ALA A 10 -4.29 -60.81 -17.61
C ALA A 10 -3.22 -61.73 -18.22
N ILE A 11 -2.50 -61.25 -19.25
CA ILE A 11 -1.38 -61.97 -19.88
C ILE A 11 -0.24 -62.18 -18.89
N MET A 12 0.18 -61.16 -18.15
CA MET A 12 1.23 -61.29 -17.12
C MET A 12 0.83 -62.28 -16.02
N VAL A 13 -0.41 -62.26 -15.54
CA VAL A 13 -0.92 -63.20 -14.53
C VAL A 13 -0.94 -64.63 -15.08
N ALA A 14 -1.33 -64.83 -16.34
CA ALA A 14 -1.33 -66.13 -16.99
C ALA A 14 0.10 -66.67 -17.14
N PHE A 15 1.05 -65.84 -17.57
CA PHE A 15 2.47 -66.19 -17.65
C PHE A 15 3.03 -66.59 -16.29
N ILE A 16 2.82 -65.78 -15.24
CA ILE A 16 3.32 -66.08 -13.88
C ILE A 16 2.83 -67.45 -13.40
N LYS A 17 1.55 -67.80 -13.66
CA LYS A 17 0.98 -69.10 -13.31
C LYS A 17 1.63 -70.24 -14.09
N LYS A 18 1.79 -70.09 -15.41
CA LYS A 18 2.43 -71.10 -16.27
C LYS A 18 3.90 -71.32 -15.87
N ALA A 19 4.69 -70.25 -15.78
CA ALA A 19 6.12 -70.32 -15.51
C ALA A 19 6.45 -70.76 -14.07
N SER A 20 5.57 -70.54 -13.08
CA SER A 20 5.81 -71.00 -11.70
C SER A 20 5.70 -72.53 -11.52
N GLY A 21 5.07 -73.24 -12.46
CA GLY A 21 4.88 -74.69 -12.42
C GLY A 21 5.86 -75.49 -13.29
N VAL A 22 6.76 -74.81 -14.00
CA VAL A 22 7.70 -75.41 -14.95
C VAL A 22 9.06 -75.60 -14.28
N VAL A 23 9.64 -76.80 -14.38
CA VAL A 23 11.01 -77.08 -13.98
C VAL A 23 11.80 -77.49 -15.22
N ILE A 24 12.75 -76.66 -15.61
CA ILE A 24 13.61 -76.88 -16.78
C ILE A 24 14.85 -77.65 -16.34
N GLY A 25 15.23 -78.69 -17.10
CA GLY A 25 16.41 -79.50 -16.80
C GLY A 25 17.76 -78.80 -17.01
N ASP A 26 17.80 -77.77 -17.87
CA ASP A 26 18.96 -76.88 -18.05
C ASP A 26 19.03 -75.84 -16.93
N GLU A 27 20.07 -75.93 -16.10
CA GLU A 27 20.34 -75.02 -14.97
C GLU A 27 20.40 -73.55 -15.40
N LYS A 28 20.97 -73.24 -16.58
CA LYS A 28 21.11 -71.85 -17.05
C LYS A 28 19.76 -71.25 -17.43
N LEU A 29 18.95 -71.99 -18.18
CA LEU A 29 17.61 -71.55 -18.60
C LEU A 29 16.67 -71.45 -17.39
N ASN A 30 16.80 -72.36 -16.42
CA ASN A 30 16.03 -72.31 -15.19
C ASN A 30 16.35 -71.04 -14.37
N ILE A 31 17.63 -70.68 -14.22
CA ILE A 31 18.04 -69.44 -13.54
C ILE A 31 17.48 -68.20 -14.27
N ARG A 32 17.54 -68.16 -15.60
CA ARG A 32 16.98 -67.05 -16.40
C ARG A 32 15.49 -66.90 -16.15
N LEU A 33 14.74 -68.00 -16.22
CA LEU A 33 13.30 -68.00 -16.00
C LEU A 33 12.93 -67.51 -14.59
N ILE A 34 13.61 -68.00 -13.55
CA ILE A 34 13.37 -67.59 -12.15
C ILE A 34 13.55 -66.09 -11.97
N ARG A 35 14.65 -65.53 -12.50
CA ARG A 35 14.96 -64.09 -12.40
C ARG A 35 13.97 -63.23 -13.17
N SER A 36 13.59 -63.64 -14.38
CA SER A 36 12.53 -62.96 -15.15
C SER A 36 11.21 -62.94 -14.39
N LEU A 37 10.87 -64.07 -13.76
CA LEU A 37 9.63 -64.26 -13.02
C LEU A 37 9.58 -63.37 -11.77
N GLU A 38 10.71 -63.15 -11.09
CA GLU A 38 10.84 -62.21 -9.98
C GLU A 38 10.55 -60.76 -10.42
N ILE A 39 11.13 -60.34 -11.54
CA ILE A 39 10.92 -59.00 -12.11
C ILE A 39 9.45 -58.84 -12.55
N ILE A 40 8.90 -59.81 -13.27
CA ILE A 40 7.51 -59.76 -13.77
C ILE A 40 6.50 -59.78 -12.62
N LYS A 41 6.76 -60.55 -11.54
CA LYS A 41 5.95 -60.48 -10.32
C LYS A 41 5.96 -59.07 -9.71
N SER A 42 7.11 -58.38 -9.76
CA SER A 42 7.25 -57.02 -9.25
C SER A 42 6.47 -56.00 -10.08
N ILE A 43 6.49 -56.16 -11.41
CA ILE A 43 5.69 -55.35 -12.36
C ILE A 43 4.20 -55.57 -12.06
N ASN A 44 3.77 -56.83 -11.92
CA ASN A 44 2.37 -57.15 -11.65
C ASN A 44 1.88 -56.67 -10.26
N ARG A 45 2.77 -56.55 -9.28
CA ARG A 45 2.44 -55.99 -7.95
C ARG A 45 2.22 -54.48 -7.99
N ARG A 46 2.91 -53.75 -8.86
CA ARG A 46 2.88 -52.28 -8.94
C ARG A 46 2.77 -51.79 -10.39
N PRO A 47 1.76 -52.20 -11.16
CA PRO A 47 1.72 -51.99 -12.60
C PRO A 47 1.71 -50.51 -13.00
N ASP A 48 1.13 -49.64 -12.19
CA ASP A 48 1.07 -48.20 -12.45
C ASP A 48 2.44 -47.53 -12.28
N GLU A 49 3.16 -47.84 -11.19
CA GLU A 49 4.50 -47.30 -10.94
C GLU A 49 5.48 -47.71 -12.05
N TRP A 50 5.43 -48.98 -12.49
CA TRP A 50 6.24 -49.45 -13.60
C TRP A 50 5.80 -48.84 -14.94
N SER A 51 4.52 -48.57 -15.15
CA SER A 51 4.02 -47.91 -16.37
C SER A 51 4.48 -46.46 -16.48
N GLU A 52 4.56 -45.76 -15.35
CA GLU A 52 5.00 -44.37 -15.29
C GLU A 52 6.53 -44.25 -15.43
N LYS A 53 7.29 -45.17 -14.82
CA LYS A 53 8.76 -45.09 -14.78
C LYS A 53 9.46 -45.79 -15.94
N CYS A 54 8.77 -46.68 -16.68
CA CYS A 54 9.36 -47.41 -17.80
C CYS A 54 8.83 -47.02 -19.18
N THR A 55 8.55 -45.73 -19.40
CA THR A 55 7.92 -45.23 -20.63
C THR A 55 8.78 -45.47 -21.88
N PHE A 56 10.12 -45.46 -21.76
CA PHE A 56 11.03 -45.67 -22.87
C PHE A 56 10.97 -47.11 -23.37
N ASN A 57 11.20 -48.12 -22.53
CA ASN A 57 11.11 -49.51 -22.99
C ASN A 57 9.68 -49.90 -23.34
N ILE A 58 8.64 -49.33 -22.70
CA ILE A 58 7.25 -49.54 -23.14
C ILE A 58 7.08 -49.15 -24.61
N LYS A 59 7.61 -47.98 -25.00
CA LYS A 59 7.52 -47.47 -26.38
C LYS A 59 8.23 -48.36 -27.40
N TRP A 60 9.38 -48.93 -27.04
CA TRP A 60 10.24 -49.66 -27.98
C TRP A 60 10.06 -51.17 -27.99
N ILE A 61 9.77 -51.79 -26.83
CA ILE A 61 9.71 -53.25 -26.65
C ILE A 61 8.46 -53.73 -25.90
N GLY A 62 7.56 -52.83 -25.49
CA GLY A 62 6.42 -53.16 -24.64
C GLY A 62 5.48 -54.20 -25.28
N GLU A 63 4.99 -53.94 -26.49
CA GLU A 63 4.06 -54.86 -27.19
C GLU A 63 4.72 -56.22 -27.48
N GLN A 64 5.98 -56.21 -27.93
CA GLN A 64 6.74 -57.44 -28.19
C GLN A 64 6.93 -58.26 -26.91
N PHE A 65 7.22 -57.61 -25.79
CA PHE A 65 7.33 -58.24 -24.49
C PHE A 65 6.03 -58.92 -24.07
N ILE A 66 4.88 -58.25 -24.23
CA ILE A 66 3.57 -58.86 -23.94
C ILE A 66 3.29 -60.07 -24.85
N SER A 67 3.63 -59.98 -26.15
CA SER A 67 3.49 -61.09 -27.10
C SER A 67 4.31 -62.31 -26.66
N TRP A 68 5.56 -62.11 -26.24
CA TRP A 68 6.41 -63.19 -25.74
C TRP A 68 5.89 -63.83 -24.45
N LEU A 69 5.25 -63.05 -23.57
CA LEU A 69 4.59 -63.59 -22.38
C LEU A 69 3.34 -64.41 -22.71
N GLU A 70 2.60 -64.01 -23.74
CA GLU A 70 1.39 -64.70 -24.20
C GLU A 70 1.72 -66.06 -24.85
N GLU A 71 2.73 -66.07 -25.72
CA GLU A 71 3.19 -67.24 -26.49
C GLU A 71 4.15 -68.17 -25.73
N PHE A 72 4.47 -67.86 -24.47
CA PHE A 72 5.49 -68.57 -23.69
C PHE A 72 5.35 -70.10 -23.73
N ASN A 73 6.43 -70.76 -24.15
CA ASN A 73 6.61 -72.20 -24.11
C ASN A 73 7.94 -72.56 -23.41
N ALA A 74 7.87 -73.47 -22.43
CA ALA A 74 9.01 -73.93 -21.64
C ALA A 74 10.04 -74.74 -22.45
N ASP A 75 9.59 -75.39 -23.53
CA ASP A 75 10.43 -76.26 -24.35
C ASP A 75 11.29 -75.48 -25.37
N THR A 76 11.08 -74.17 -25.48
CA THR A 76 11.71 -73.30 -26.48
C THR A 76 12.62 -72.27 -25.78
N PRO A 77 13.95 -72.47 -25.80
CA PRO A 77 14.91 -71.61 -25.10
C PRO A 77 14.87 -70.13 -25.49
N GLU A 78 14.50 -69.82 -26.74
CA GLU A 78 14.46 -68.47 -27.30
C GLU A 78 13.48 -67.58 -26.53
N TYR A 79 12.26 -68.07 -26.24
CA TYR A 79 11.27 -67.31 -25.46
C TYR A 79 11.78 -66.97 -24.05
N ILE A 80 12.52 -67.89 -23.41
CA ILE A 80 13.09 -67.64 -22.07
C ILE A 80 14.14 -66.54 -22.14
N ASN A 81 14.97 -66.55 -23.17
CA ASN A 81 16.03 -65.58 -23.39
C ASN A 81 15.47 -64.18 -23.71
N ASP A 82 14.47 -64.10 -24.58
CA ASP A 82 13.81 -62.85 -24.96
C ASP A 82 13.07 -62.21 -23.79
N ILE A 83 12.33 -63.02 -23.02
CA ILE A 83 11.64 -62.56 -21.81
C ILE A 83 12.67 -62.09 -20.77
N TYR A 84 13.78 -62.80 -20.60
CA TYR A 84 14.83 -62.45 -19.66
C TYR A 84 15.54 -61.14 -19.99
N THR A 85 15.93 -60.95 -21.25
CA THR A 85 16.57 -59.71 -21.69
C THR A 85 15.61 -58.52 -21.55
N CYS A 86 14.33 -58.68 -21.90
CA CYS A 86 13.34 -57.62 -21.76
C CYS A 86 13.03 -57.29 -20.31
N ALA A 87 12.85 -58.30 -19.45
CA ALA A 87 12.63 -58.08 -18.02
C ALA A 87 13.80 -57.31 -17.40
N TYR A 88 15.04 -57.65 -17.75
CA TYR A 88 16.21 -56.92 -17.29
C TYR A 88 16.27 -55.47 -17.79
N ARG A 89 15.89 -55.21 -19.05
CA ARG A 89 15.78 -53.86 -19.60
C ARG A 89 14.79 -52.99 -18.84
N PHE A 90 13.61 -53.52 -18.53
CA PHE A 90 12.63 -52.84 -17.70
C PHE A 90 13.17 -52.57 -16.29
N LEU A 91 13.86 -53.54 -15.67
CA LEU A 91 14.48 -53.36 -14.36
C LEU A 91 15.52 -52.23 -14.35
N CYS A 92 16.37 -52.15 -15.38
CA CYS A 92 17.37 -51.08 -15.51
C CYS A 92 16.74 -49.70 -15.68
N GLU A 93 15.67 -49.59 -16.47
CA GLU A 93 14.98 -48.31 -16.65
C GLU A 93 14.24 -47.87 -15.37
N PHE A 94 13.60 -48.82 -14.68
CA PHE A 94 12.96 -48.57 -13.40
C PHE A 94 13.95 -48.09 -12.33
N ASP A 95 15.13 -48.71 -12.27
CA ASP A 95 16.25 -48.26 -11.42
C ASP A 95 16.71 -46.84 -11.76
N PHE A 96 16.79 -46.51 -13.04
CA PHE A 96 17.28 -45.22 -13.50
C PHE A 96 16.38 -44.05 -13.09
N PHE A 97 15.06 -44.24 -13.11
CA PHE A 97 14.07 -43.21 -12.76
C PHE A 97 13.55 -43.29 -11.32
N ILE A 98 14.05 -44.23 -10.52
CA ILE A 98 13.78 -44.26 -9.09
C ILE A 98 14.51 -43.07 -8.44
N GLY A 99 13.73 -42.17 -7.83
CA GLY A 99 14.25 -40.92 -7.24
C GLY A 99 15.16 -41.15 -6.03
N LYS A 100 15.92 -40.11 -5.65
CA LYS A 100 17.01 -40.11 -4.64
C LYS A 100 16.64 -40.67 -3.25
N ASP A 101 15.36 -40.77 -2.92
CA ASP A 101 14.84 -41.22 -1.61
C ASP A 101 14.20 -42.62 -1.64
N ARG A 102 14.20 -43.28 -2.81
CA ARG A 102 13.80 -44.68 -2.96
C ARG A 102 15.01 -45.41 -3.52
N GLU A 103 15.53 -46.40 -2.82
CA GLU A 103 16.45 -47.36 -3.43
C GLU A 103 15.60 -48.51 -3.98
N LEU A 104 16.06 -49.16 -5.05
CA LEU A 104 15.55 -50.50 -5.32
C LEU A 104 15.75 -51.33 -4.05
N GLY A 105 14.69 -52.02 -3.63
CA GLY A 105 14.78 -52.92 -2.49
C GLY A 105 16.01 -53.81 -2.65
N PHE A 106 16.73 -54.06 -1.55
CA PHE A 106 18.01 -54.77 -1.51
C PHE A 106 18.06 -56.01 -2.43
N ASP A 107 16.93 -56.73 -2.52
CA ASP A 107 16.72 -57.91 -3.37
C ASP A 107 16.88 -57.63 -4.88
N PHE A 108 16.35 -56.53 -5.38
CA PHE A 108 16.43 -56.20 -6.81
C PHE A 108 17.80 -55.63 -7.21
N LEU A 109 18.49 -54.94 -6.30
CA LEU A 109 19.87 -54.52 -6.53
C LEU A 109 20.80 -55.73 -6.58
N ALA A 110 20.60 -56.71 -5.68
CA ALA A 110 21.30 -57.98 -5.70
C ALA A 110 21.00 -58.77 -7.00
N LEU A 111 19.73 -58.78 -7.43
CA LEU A 111 19.30 -59.40 -8.69
C LEU A 111 19.98 -58.76 -9.90
N LYS A 112 19.96 -57.42 -10.00
CA LYS A 112 20.61 -56.67 -11.08
C LYS A 112 22.11 -56.98 -11.14
N ASN A 113 22.79 -56.95 -10.00
CA ASN A 113 24.22 -57.26 -9.91
C ASN A 113 24.53 -58.73 -10.26
N ALA A 114 23.66 -59.67 -9.89
CA ALA A 114 23.81 -61.09 -10.25
C ALA A 114 23.67 -61.29 -11.77
N ILE A 115 22.68 -60.64 -12.39
CA ILE A 115 22.48 -60.68 -13.85
C ILE A 115 23.69 -60.10 -14.60
N GLN A 116 24.25 -59.00 -14.12
CA GLN A 116 25.45 -58.37 -14.72
C GLN A 116 26.70 -59.23 -14.57
N LYS A 117 26.89 -59.89 -13.42
CA LYS A 117 28.04 -60.80 -13.21
C LYS A 117 27.95 -62.02 -14.11
N ASP A 118 26.75 -62.58 -14.24
CA ASP A 118 26.51 -63.77 -15.05
C ASP A 118 26.54 -63.48 -16.55
N ALA A 119 26.39 -62.21 -16.97
CA ALA A 119 26.45 -61.78 -18.36
C ALA A 119 27.70 -62.30 -19.10
N ARG A 120 28.84 -62.43 -18.39
CA ARG A 120 30.10 -62.93 -18.94
C ARG A 120 30.10 -64.43 -19.27
N LEU A 121 29.12 -65.18 -18.79
CA LEU A 121 28.96 -66.63 -18.97
C LEU A 121 27.80 -66.98 -19.92
N LEU A 122 27.14 -65.98 -20.51
CA LEU A 122 25.99 -66.14 -21.40
C LEU A 122 26.43 -66.33 -22.87
N ASP A 123 25.49 -66.82 -23.66
CA ASP A 123 25.48 -66.78 -25.12
C ASP A 123 25.58 -65.35 -25.67
N ASP A 124 26.14 -65.23 -26.87
CA ASP A 124 26.59 -63.95 -27.47
C ASP A 124 25.46 -62.92 -27.61
N GLU A 125 24.25 -63.38 -27.98
CA GLU A 125 23.08 -62.54 -28.18
C GLU A 125 22.47 -62.01 -26.86
N VAL A 126 22.33 -62.87 -25.85
CA VAL A 126 21.81 -62.46 -24.53
C VAL A 126 22.83 -61.55 -23.84
N CYS A 127 24.12 -61.86 -23.92
CA CYS A 127 25.20 -61.03 -23.37
C CYS A 127 25.14 -59.61 -23.95
N SER A 128 25.01 -59.48 -25.27
CA SER A 128 24.92 -58.19 -25.96
C SER A 128 23.75 -57.34 -25.47
N ASN A 129 22.58 -57.94 -25.27
CA ASN A 129 21.40 -57.25 -24.75
C ASN A 129 21.57 -56.80 -23.29
N ILE A 130 22.20 -57.61 -22.44
CA ILE A 130 22.48 -57.25 -21.04
C ILE A 130 23.51 -56.12 -20.96
N ILE A 131 24.56 -56.14 -21.80
CA ILE A 131 25.55 -55.06 -21.89
C ILE A 131 24.89 -53.76 -22.37
N TYR A 132 24.06 -53.82 -23.41
CA TYR A 132 23.30 -52.67 -23.89
C TYR A 132 22.46 -52.06 -22.77
N ALA A 133 21.66 -52.88 -22.08
CA ALA A 133 20.77 -52.44 -21.01
C ALA A 133 21.53 -51.84 -19.81
N SER A 134 22.75 -52.33 -19.54
CA SER A 134 23.55 -51.89 -18.40
C SER A 134 24.32 -50.59 -18.67
N TYR A 135 24.78 -50.37 -19.91
CA TYR A 135 25.74 -49.29 -20.21
C TYR A 135 25.27 -48.32 -21.28
N GLN A 136 24.66 -48.80 -22.37
CA GLN A 136 24.25 -47.95 -23.49
C GLN A 136 22.85 -47.35 -23.30
N MET A 137 21.94 -48.11 -22.71
CA MET A 137 20.56 -47.70 -22.47
C MET A 137 20.45 -46.45 -21.59
N PRO A 138 21.17 -46.31 -20.45
CA PRO A 138 21.09 -45.10 -19.63
C PRO A 138 21.42 -43.82 -20.41
N ALA A 139 22.40 -43.86 -21.32
CA ALA A 139 22.72 -42.71 -22.17
C ALA A 139 21.59 -42.37 -23.15
N ASN A 140 20.90 -43.38 -23.69
CA ASN A 140 19.72 -43.19 -24.54
C ASN A 140 18.52 -42.65 -23.75
N LEU A 141 18.31 -43.11 -22.51
CA LEU A 141 17.26 -42.61 -21.61
C LEU A 141 17.45 -41.11 -21.32
N ILE A 142 18.68 -40.69 -20.98
CA ILE A 142 19.02 -39.28 -20.76
C ILE A 142 18.76 -38.46 -22.02
N LYS A 143 19.17 -38.97 -23.19
CA LYS A 143 18.98 -38.27 -24.46
C LYS A 143 17.50 -38.05 -24.78
N ASP A 144 16.65 -39.05 -24.55
CA ASP A 144 15.21 -38.94 -24.79
C ASP A 144 14.55 -38.00 -23.76
N PHE A 145 14.94 -38.08 -22.49
CA PHE A 145 14.44 -37.21 -21.42
C PHE A 145 14.77 -35.73 -21.65
N LEU A 146 16.03 -35.43 -22.00
CA LEU A 146 16.47 -34.05 -22.26
C LEU A 146 15.79 -33.45 -23.50
N ASN A 147 15.59 -34.24 -24.56
CA ASN A 147 15.01 -33.74 -25.80
C ASN A 147 13.49 -33.51 -25.72
N ASN A 148 12.75 -34.26 -24.88
CA ASN A 148 11.30 -34.15 -24.82
C ASN A 148 10.80 -33.23 -23.70
N GLU A 149 11.38 -33.31 -22.49
CA GLU A 149 10.80 -32.68 -21.29
C GLU A 149 11.79 -31.76 -20.57
N GLY A 150 13.05 -32.19 -20.41
CA GLY A 150 14.01 -31.45 -19.58
C GLY A 150 14.38 -30.06 -20.11
N LEU A 151 14.60 -29.92 -21.42
CA LEU A 151 15.03 -28.63 -21.99
C LEU A 151 13.89 -27.63 -22.15
N THR A 152 12.68 -28.10 -22.46
CA THR A 152 11.50 -27.24 -22.61
C THR A 152 11.09 -26.64 -21.27
N GLU A 153 10.99 -27.43 -20.21
CA GLU A 153 10.66 -26.94 -18.86
C GLU A 153 11.69 -25.95 -18.31
N ILE A 154 12.98 -26.20 -18.54
CA ILE A 154 14.05 -25.28 -18.13
C ILE A 154 13.96 -23.95 -18.88
N SER A 155 13.74 -23.98 -20.20
CA SER A 155 13.59 -22.76 -21.00
C SER A 155 12.33 -21.97 -20.64
N ASP A 156 11.22 -22.66 -20.34
CA ASP A 156 9.98 -22.04 -19.89
C ASP A 156 10.10 -21.44 -18.49
N PHE A 157 10.84 -22.07 -17.60
CA PHE A 157 11.15 -21.53 -16.28
C PHE A 157 11.96 -20.23 -16.38
N ASP A 158 13.03 -20.21 -17.19
CA ASP A 158 13.86 -19.02 -17.38
C ASP A 158 13.07 -17.85 -17.98
N ARG A 159 12.19 -18.15 -18.95
CA ARG A 159 11.24 -17.18 -19.51
C ARG A 159 10.32 -16.60 -18.44
N ARG A 160 9.68 -17.44 -17.63
CA ARG A 160 8.78 -16.99 -16.54
C ARG A 160 9.50 -16.15 -15.50
N VAL A 161 10.73 -16.50 -15.15
CA VAL A 161 11.55 -15.71 -14.21
C VAL A 161 11.88 -14.34 -14.79
N THR A 162 12.23 -14.29 -16.08
CA THR A 162 12.53 -13.04 -16.78
C THR A 162 11.29 -12.14 -16.90
N GLU A 163 10.14 -12.71 -17.25
CA GLU A 163 8.86 -12.00 -17.29
C GLU A 163 8.46 -11.47 -15.91
N ALA A 164 8.62 -12.27 -14.85
CA ALA A 164 8.31 -11.85 -13.48
C ALA A 164 9.22 -10.71 -13.00
N LYS A 165 10.52 -10.75 -13.31
CA LYS A 165 11.44 -9.64 -13.02
C LYS A 165 11.03 -8.36 -13.74
N GLY A 166 10.74 -8.46 -15.05
CA GLY A 166 10.29 -7.30 -15.83
C GLY A 166 8.96 -6.71 -15.35
N LEU A 167 8.03 -7.54 -14.87
CA LEU A 167 6.78 -7.06 -14.28
C LEU A 167 7.01 -6.35 -12.95
N LYS A 168 7.91 -6.90 -12.11
CA LYS A 168 8.29 -6.29 -10.84
C LYS A 168 8.91 -4.91 -11.04
N ASP A 169 9.85 -4.77 -11.97
CA ASP A 169 10.51 -3.49 -12.22
C ASP A 169 9.51 -2.43 -12.70
N LYS A 170 8.56 -2.81 -13.57
CA LYS A 170 7.46 -1.92 -13.99
C LYS A 170 6.55 -1.51 -12.83
N TRP A 171 6.19 -2.46 -11.97
CA TRP A 171 5.38 -2.16 -10.79
C TRP A 171 6.11 -1.23 -9.83
N ASP A 172 7.40 -1.43 -9.58
CA ASP A 172 8.20 -0.56 -8.72
C ASP A 172 8.26 0.88 -9.29
N GLU A 173 8.39 1.03 -10.61
CA GLU A 173 8.32 2.35 -11.29
C GLU A 173 6.93 3.00 -11.16
N GLU A 174 5.84 2.26 -11.42
CA GLU A 174 4.47 2.76 -11.29
C GLU A 174 4.15 3.16 -9.84
N LEU A 175 4.58 2.37 -8.87
CA LEU A 175 4.33 2.62 -7.45
C LEU A 175 5.05 3.88 -6.99
N LYS A 176 6.30 4.07 -7.43
CA LYS A 176 7.06 5.30 -7.16
C LYS A 176 6.41 6.53 -7.78
N SER A 177 5.97 6.43 -9.04
CA SER A 177 5.24 7.52 -9.69
C SER A 177 3.94 7.87 -8.96
N LYS A 178 3.21 6.86 -8.46
CA LYS A 178 1.97 7.06 -7.70
C LYS A 178 2.23 7.64 -6.30
N GLU A 179 3.31 7.23 -5.64
CA GLU A 179 3.73 7.82 -4.37
C GLU A 179 4.04 9.31 -4.53
N ASP A 180 4.79 9.68 -5.57
CA ASP A 180 5.09 11.08 -5.89
C ASP A 180 3.81 11.90 -6.18
N GLU A 181 2.86 11.35 -6.94
CA GLU A 181 1.55 11.99 -7.18
C GLU A 181 0.76 12.21 -5.87
N VAL A 182 0.75 11.22 -4.98
CA VAL A 182 0.05 11.30 -3.69
C VAL A 182 0.69 12.35 -2.79
N VAL A 183 2.02 12.43 -2.75
CA VAL A 183 2.72 13.47 -2.00
C VAL A 183 2.39 14.86 -2.54
N GLN A 184 2.41 15.06 -3.86
CA GLN A 184 2.02 16.35 -4.46
C GLN A 184 0.56 16.73 -4.16
N LEU A 185 -0.36 15.76 -4.18
CA LEU A 185 -1.76 15.99 -3.83
C LEU A 185 -1.91 16.38 -2.36
N LYS A 186 -1.19 15.71 -1.45
CA LYS A 186 -1.18 16.04 -0.03
C LYS A 186 -0.71 17.47 0.21
N ASP A 187 0.40 17.88 -0.43
CA ASP A 187 0.96 19.23 -0.28
C ASP A 187 -0.03 20.31 -0.75
N LYS A 188 -0.68 20.10 -1.90
CA LYS A 188 -1.74 21.00 -2.40
C LYS A 188 -2.96 21.07 -1.48
N LEU A 189 -3.35 19.94 -0.89
CA LEU A 189 -4.49 19.89 0.03
C LEU A 189 -4.20 20.68 1.32
N GLU A 190 -2.96 20.61 1.79
CA GLU A 190 -2.50 21.36 2.96
C GLU A 190 -2.44 22.87 2.66
N GLU A 191 -1.99 23.27 1.47
CA GLU A 191 -2.07 24.64 0.96
C GLU A 191 -3.52 25.17 0.93
N TYR A 192 -4.46 24.40 0.36
CA TYR A 192 -5.87 24.77 0.33
C TYR A 192 -6.50 24.86 1.73
N LYS A 193 -6.16 23.95 2.65
CA LYS A 193 -6.64 24.00 4.03
C LYS A 193 -6.17 25.27 4.75
N ILE A 194 -4.93 25.69 4.52
CA ILE A 194 -4.37 26.92 5.06
C ILE A 194 -5.14 28.13 4.49
N GLY A 195 -5.28 28.23 3.16
CA GLY A 195 -6.02 29.31 2.51
C GLY A 195 -7.47 29.42 3.01
N PHE A 196 -8.17 28.29 3.16
CA PHE A 196 -9.56 28.25 3.61
C PHE A 196 -9.72 28.68 5.08
N ASN A 197 -8.77 28.34 5.95
CA ASN A 197 -8.77 28.79 7.35
C ASN A 197 -8.63 30.32 7.46
N PHE A 198 -7.79 30.95 6.62
CA PHE A 198 -7.63 32.41 6.60
C PHE A 198 -8.87 33.13 6.04
N VAL A 199 -9.55 32.56 5.05
CA VAL A 199 -10.87 33.03 4.58
C VAL A 199 -11.89 32.98 5.72
N GLY A 200 -11.89 31.88 6.49
CA GLY A 200 -12.73 31.73 7.67
C GLY A 200 -12.46 32.80 8.73
N LEU A 201 -11.18 33.05 9.06
CA LEU A 201 -10.76 34.09 10.00
C LEU A 201 -11.15 35.50 9.52
N TYR A 202 -10.92 35.81 8.23
CA TYR A 202 -11.35 37.07 7.64
C TYR A 202 -12.85 37.30 7.81
N ASN A 203 -13.67 36.30 7.45
CA ASN A 203 -15.12 36.38 7.59
C ASN A 203 -15.54 36.54 9.06
N GLY A 204 -14.81 35.93 10.00
CA GLY A 204 -15.00 36.12 11.44
C GLY A 204 -14.72 37.56 11.88
N PHE A 205 -13.56 38.11 11.49
CA PHE A 205 -13.20 39.50 11.80
C PHE A 205 -14.12 40.51 11.12
N ASP A 206 -14.58 40.25 9.90
CA ASP A 206 -15.52 41.12 9.18
C ASP A 206 -16.88 41.20 9.89
N LYS A 207 -17.42 40.06 10.36
CA LYS A 207 -18.63 40.04 11.20
C LYS A 207 -18.45 40.84 12.49
N LEU A 208 -17.31 40.68 13.18
CA LEU A 208 -16.99 41.45 14.39
C LEU A 208 -16.86 42.95 14.10
N PHE A 209 -16.23 43.32 12.99
CA PHE A 209 -16.11 44.70 12.52
C PHE A 209 -17.49 45.33 12.30
N LEU A 210 -18.37 44.67 11.54
CA LEU A 210 -19.72 45.16 11.27
C LEU A 210 -20.53 45.35 12.56
N ASN A 211 -20.41 44.43 13.52
CA ASN A 211 -21.07 44.56 14.82
C ASN A 211 -20.53 45.75 15.62
N LYS A 212 -19.20 45.95 15.67
CA LYS A 212 -18.60 47.10 16.37
C LYS A 212 -18.92 48.44 15.71
N VAL A 213 -19.05 48.50 14.38
CA VAL A 213 -19.51 49.70 13.67
C VAL A 213 -20.95 50.05 14.05
N LYS A 214 -21.84 49.05 14.20
CA LYS A 214 -23.20 49.26 14.70
C LYS A 214 -23.19 49.79 16.14
N GLU A 215 -22.41 49.18 17.03
CA GLU A 215 -22.25 49.65 18.42
C GLU A 215 -21.74 51.09 18.49
N LYS A 216 -20.73 51.45 17.68
CA LYS A 216 -20.21 52.82 17.58
C LYS A 216 -21.32 53.80 17.20
N ARG A 217 -22.16 53.44 16.22
CA ARG A 217 -23.25 54.30 15.75
C ARG A 217 -24.30 54.51 16.85
N LEU A 218 -24.68 53.46 17.56
CA LEU A 218 -25.60 53.55 18.70
C LEU A 218 -25.02 54.40 19.84
N SER A 219 -23.73 54.20 20.17
CA SER A 219 -23.04 54.97 21.19
C SER A 219 -22.91 56.45 20.80
N PHE A 220 -22.77 56.76 19.51
CA PHE A 220 -22.75 58.13 18.98
C PHE A 220 -24.11 58.83 19.12
N TYR A 221 -25.21 58.15 18.75
CA TYR A 221 -26.55 58.70 18.97
C TYR A 221 -26.87 58.89 20.46
N SER A 222 -26.39 57.98 21.31
CA SER A 222 -26.52 58.10 22.77
C SER A 222 -25.77 59.33 23.32
N LEU A 223 -24.57 59.60 22.77
CA LEU A 223 -23.79 60.80 23.12
C LEU A 223 -24.51 62.10 22.69
N LEU A 224 -25.08 62.12 21.48
CA LEU A 224 -25.88 63.26 21.00
C LEU A 224 -27.11 63.50 21.89
N ALA A 225 -27.84 62.43 22.24
CA ALA A 225 -29.01 62.51 23.12
C ALA A 225 -28.64 63.08 24.51
N LEU A 226 -27.55 62.60 25.11
CA LEU A 226 -27.02 63.16 26.37
C LEU A 226 -26.59 64.62 26.22
N GLY A 227 -25.95 64.99 25.11
CA GLY A 227 -25.58 66.36 24.81
C GLY A 227 -26.78 67.31 24.76
N PHE A 228 -27.85 66.91 24.08
CA PHE A 228 -29.11 67.67 24.09
C PHE A 228 -29.75 67.70 25.47
N ALA A 229 -29.73 66.59 26.22
CA ALA A 229 -30.28 66.53 27.57
C ALA A 229 -29.56 67.46 28.57
N ILE A 230 -28.27 67.75 28.36
CA ILE A 230 -27.53 68.75 29.14
C ILE A 230 -27.95 70.17 28.75
N ILE A 231 -28.13 70.47 27.46
CA ILE A 231 -28.42 71.83 26.98
C ILE A 231 -29.88 72.25 27.24
N ILE A 232 -30.83 71.32 27.12
CA ILE A 232 -32.28 71.61 27.20
C ILE A 232 -32.68 72.30 28.51
N PRO A 233 -32.29 71.82 29.71
CA PRO A 233 -32.66 72.47 30.97
C PRO A 233 -32.14 73.90 31.09
N LEU A 234 -30.89 74.16 30.66
CA LEU A 234 -30.30 75.51 30.69
C LEU A 234 -30.99 76.44 29.71
N ALA A 235 -31.24 75.97 28.49
CA ALA A 235 -31.92 76.75 27.46
C ALA A 235 -33.37 77.06 27.87
N ALA A 236 -34.07 76.10 28.49
CA ALA A 236 -35.43 76.28 28.99
C ALA A 236 -35.47 77.32 30.12
N GLN A 237 -34.54 77.24 31.08
CA GLN A 237 -34.46 78.21 32.18
C GLN A 237 -34.11 79.62 31.66
N PHE A 238 -33.20 79.71 30.70
CA PHE A 238 -32.86 80.98 30.04
C PHE A 238 -34.05 81.58 29.28
N TYR A 239 -34.81 80.75 28.55
CA TYR A 239 -36.00 81.18 27.82
C TYR A 239 -37.14 81.66 28.73
N ILE A 240 -37.40 80.94 29.83
CA ILE A 240 -38.39 81.35 30.85
C ILE A 240 -37.99 82.70 31.47
N SER A 241 -36.70 82.87 31.80
CA SER A 241 -36.18 84.13 32.34
C SER A 241 -36.30 85.31 31.36
N LEU A 242 -36.30 85.05 30.04
CA LEU A 242 -36.46 86.08 29.00
C LEU A 242 -37.91 86.53 28.81
N LEU A 243 -38.88 85.63 29.01
CA LEU A 243 -40.31 85.95 28.92
C LEU A 243 -40.82 86.69 30.17
N ASP A 244 -40.26 86.38 31.34
CA ASP A 244 -40.70 86.97 32.60
C ASP A 244 -39.97 88.29 32.91
N SER A 245 -40.45 89.39 32.30
CA SER A 245 -39.84 90.72 32.38
C SER A 245 -39.94 91.42 33.76
N LYS A 246 -40.42 90.73 34.80
CA LYS A 246 -40.63 91.31 36.15
C LYS A 246 -39.83 90.67 37.28
N GLN A 247 -39.04 89.62 37.03
CA GLN A 247 -38.23 89.01 38.08
C GLN A 247 -36.76 89.42 37.95
N SER A 248 -36.24 90.06 39.01
CA SER A 248 -34.79 90.23 39.18
C SER A 248 -34.13 88.85 39.14
N PHE A 249 -33.11 88.70 38.30
CA PHE A 249 -32.29 87.50 38.06
C PHE A 249 -31.81 86.74 39.34
N LEU A 250 -31.97 87.32 40.54
CA LEU A 250 -31.48 86.83 41.82
C LEU A 250 -32.51 87.00 42.96
N ALA A 251 -33.74 86.52 42.81
CA ALA A 251 -34.62 86.32 43.97
C ALA A 251 -34.14 85.08 44.76
N THR A 252 -34.10 85.14 46.10
CA THR A 252 -33.60 84.06 46.98
C THR A 252 -34.29 82.71 46.78
N GLY A 253 -35.53 82.70 46.29
CA GLY A 253 -36.28 81.49 45.96
C GLY A 253 -35.82 80.76 44.68
N ASP A 254 -35.19 81.46 43.73
CA ASP A 254 -34.67 80.84 42.50
C ASP A 254 -33.26 80.26 42.70
N LEU A 255 -32.52 80.76 43.71
CA LEU A 255 -31.22 80.21 44.10
C LEU A 255 -31.34 78.78 44.65
N LEU A 256 -32.43 78.47 45.36
CA LEU A 256 -32.73 77.13 45.87
C LEU A 256 -33.10 76.13 44.76
N LYS A 257 -33.67 76.60 43.64
CA LYS A 257 -33.99 75.77 42.46
C LYS A 257 -32.76 75.44 41.60
N LEU A 258 -31.69 76.23 41.70
CA LEU A 258 -30.43 75.96 41.00
C LEU A 258 -29.67 74.75 41.55
N VAL A 259 -29.82 74.44 42.85
CA VAL A 259 -29.06 73.33 43.49
C VAL A 259 -29.44 71.95 42.92
N PRO A 260 -30.73 71.57 42.79
CA PRO A 260 -31.11 70.32 42.13
C PRO A 260 -30.73 70.29 40.65
N LEU A 261 -30.82 71.43 39.96
CA LEU A 261 -30.46 71.54 38.54
C LEU A 261 -28.97 71.26 38.31
N LEU A 262 -28.10 71.91 39.08
CA LEU A 262 -26.65 71.70 39.06
C LEU A 262 -26.28 70.24 39.37
N SER A 263 -27.01 69.61 40.29
CA SER A 263 -26.80 68.22 40.68
C SER A 263 -27.11 67.26 39.52
N ILE A 264 -28.25 67.45 38.85
CA ILE A 264 -28.65 66.67 37.67
C ILE A 264 -27.67 66.89 36.52
N GLU A 265 -27.23 68.13 36.31
CA GLU A 265 -26.29 68.48 35.25
C GLU A 265 -24.91 67.84 35.45
N LEU A 266 -24.40 67.83 36.69
CA LEU A 266 -23.17 67.11 37.04
C LEU A 266 -23.27 65.62 36.76
N ILE A 267 -24.41 64.99 37.07
CA ILE A 267 -24.66 63.57 36.78
C ILE A 267 -24.70 63.32 35.28
N LEU A 268 -25.37 64.18 34.50
CA LEU A 268 -25.44 64.08 33.04
C LEU A 268 -24.05 64.26 32.41
N LEU A 269 -23.24 65.19 32.88
CA LEU A 269 -21.85 65.38 32.44
C LEU A 269 -20.98 64.16 32.74
N TYR A 270 -21.19 63.52 33.89
CA TYR A 270 -20.49 62.28 34.25
C TYR A 270 -20.84 61.14 33.28
N TYR A 271 -22.13 60.92 33.01
CA TYR A 271 -22.56 59.92 32.02
C TYR A 271 -22.11 60.26 30.61
N PHE A 272 -22.13 61.54 30.21
CA PHE A 272 -21.59 61.99 28.93
C PHE A 272 -20.11 61.62 28.79
N ARG A 273 -19.30 61.83 29.84
CA ARG A 273 -17.89 61.45 29.88
C ARG A 273 -17.70 59.94 29.74
N ILE A 274 -18.50 59.13 30.44
CA ILE A 274 -18.45 57.66 30.34
C ILE A 274 -18.75 57.20 28.91
N VAL A 275 -19.83 57.70 28.31
CA VAL A 275 -20.24 57.33 26.94
C VAL A 275 -19.19 57.78 25.93
N LEU A 276 -18.58 58.96 26.12
CA LEU A 276 -17.48 59.43 25.28
C LEU A 276 -16.25 58.52 25.38
N GLN A 277 -15.91 58.05 26.59
CA GLN A 277 -14.79 57.13 26.80
C GLN A 277 -15.07 55.76 26.17
N ASN A 278 -16.30 55.25 26.29
CA ASN A 278 -16.72 54.03 25.61
C ASN A 278 -16.65 54.16 24.07
N LEU A 279 -17.05 55.31 23.51
CA LEU A 279 -16.96 55.57 22.07
C LEU A 279 -15.50 55.60 21.58
N LYS A 280 -14.59 56.19 22.36
CA LYS A 280 -13.14 56.13 22.09
C LYS A 280 -12.63 54.69 22.13
N SER A 281 -13.03 53.90 23.13
CA SER A 281 -12.68 52.49 23.24
C SER A 281 -13.17 51.67 22.02
N ILE A 282 -14.43 51.81 21.63
CA ILE A 282 -15.00 51.13 20.45
C ILE A 282 -14.23 51.53 19.18
N LYS A 283 -13.84 52.80 19.03
CA LYS A 283 -13.04 53.25 17.88
C LYS A 283 -11.66 52.55 17.85
N THR A 284 -11.00 52.40 18.99
CA THR A 284 -9.73 51.65 19.10
C THR A 284 -9.91 50.18 18.74
N GLN A 285 -10.98 49.53 19.22
CA GLN A 285 -11.29 48.14 18.90
C GLN A 285 -11.53 47.94 17.40
N ILE A 286 -12.26 48.86 16.75
CA ILE A 286 -12.49 48.83 15.30
C ILE A 286 -11.16 48.89 14.54
N LEU A 287 -10.26 49.81 14.90
CA LEU A 287 -8.95 49.95 14.25
C LEU A 287 -8.11 48.67 14.37
N GLN A 288 -8.12 48.03 15.55
CA GLN A 288 -7.42 46.75 15.76
C GLN A 288 -8.03 45.61 14.93
N ILE A 289 -9.36 45.55 14.80
CA ILE A 289 -10.03 44.54 13.98
C ILE A 289 -9.75 44.77 12.49
N GLU A 290 -9.75 46.03 12.04
CA GLU A 290 -9.46 46.40 10.66
C GLU A 290 -8.03 46.02 10.25
N LEU A 291 -7.06 46.21 11.14
CA LEU A 291 -5.69 45.75 10.94
C LEU A 291 -5.64 44.22 10.76
N ARG A 292 -6.27 43.45 11.65
CA ARG A 292 -6.30 41.97 11.57
C ARG A 292 -7.01 41.47 10.30
N LYS A 293 -8.11 42.12 9.92
CA LYS A 293 -8.85 41.85 8.69
C LYS A 293 -7.98 42.08 7.44
N THR A 294 -7.24 43.19 7.41
CA THR A 294 -6.29 43.52 6.34
C THR A 294 -5.15 42.51 6.26
N LEU A 295 -4.62 42.10 7.41
CA LEU A 295 -3.55 41.09 7.50
C LEU A 295 -4.03 39.70 7.04
N CYS A 296 -5.26 39.29 7.37
CA CYS A 296 -5.84 38.04 6.86
C CYS A 296 -6.04 38.06 5.33
N GLN A 297 -6.48 39.19 4.75
CA GLN A 297 -6.57 39.37 3.29
C GLN A 297 -5.21 39.35 2.61
N PHE A 298 -4.22 40.02 3.22
CA PHE A 298 -2.86 40.01 2.74
C PHE A 298 -2.27 38.60 2.79
N ILE A 299 -2.54 37.85 3.87
CA ILE A 299 -2.07 36.47 3.98
C ILE A 299 -2.72 35.52 2.99
N GLN A 300 -4.00 35.66 2.69
CA GLN A 300 -4.62 34.82 1.67
C GLN A 300 -3.91 34.99 0.30
N SER A 301 -3.41 36.19 0.03
CA SER A 301 -2.58 36.50 -1.15
C SER A 301 -1.11 36.08 -0.96
N TYR A 302 -0.64 35.95 0.30
CA TYR A 302 0.71 35.56 0.68
C TYR A 302 0.87 34.05 0.87
N ALA A 303 -0.19 33.25 1.08
CA ALA A 303 -0.10 31.79 1.16
C ALA A 303 0.49 31.22 -0.13
N ASP A 304 0.05 31.77 -1.27
CA ASP A 304 0.62 31.54 -2.61
C ASP A 304 2.10 31.99 -2.71
N TYR A 305 2.55 32.94 -1.86
CA TYR A 305 3.90 33.53 -1.81
C TYR A 305 4.76 33.03 -0.62
N SER A 306 4.19 32.21 0.28
CA SER A 306 4.76 31.79 1.56
C SER A 306 5.53 30.48 1.43
N SER A 307 5.10 29.63 0.49
CA SER A 307 5.81 28.42 0.09
C SER A 307 7.26 28.72 -0.35
N SER A 308 7.53 29.91 -0.88
CA SER A 308 8.88 30.40 -1.23
C SER A 308 9.65 31.05 -0.06
N ILE A 309 8.99 31.72 0.90
CA ILE A 309 9.66 32.41 2.05
C ILE A 309 9.82 31.55 3.31
N LYS A 310 9.08 30.43 3.48
CA LYS A 310 9.26 29.50 4.63
C LYS A 310 10.70 29.00 4.80
N LYS A 311 11.50 29.04 3.72
CA LYS A 311 12.94 28.69 3.74
C LYS A 311 13.86 29.84 4.19
N GLN A 312 13.39 31.08 4.25
CA GLN A 312 14.22 32.26 4.50
C GLN A 312 13.93 32.98 5.82
N ASP A 313 12.70 33.02 6.36
CA ASP A 313 12.46 33.83 7.58
C ASP A 313 11.29 33.38 8.49
N SER A 314 11.51 32.31 9.27
CA SER A 314 10.56 31.75 10.26
C SER A 314 10.12 32.75 11.34
N ILE A 315 10.97 33.74 11.65
CA ILE A 315 10.76 34.68 12.76
C ILE A 315 9.70 35.74 12.39
N ALA A 316 9.59 36.09 11.11
CA ALA A 316 8.57 37.02 10.62
C ALA A 316 7.16 36.45 10.74
N LEU A 317 7.01 35.13 10.51
CA LEU A 317 5.73 34.42 10.61
C LEU A 317 5.22 34.38 12.06
N GLU A 318 6.10 34.08 13.02
CA GLU A 318 5.75 34.03 14.44
C GLU A 318 5.32 35.41 15.00
N LYS A 319 5.99 36.49 14.57
CA LYS A 319 5.59 37.86 14.93
C LYS A 319 4.26 38.26 14.30
N PHE A 320 3.99 37.80 13.08
CA PHE A 320 2.71 38.01 12.42
C PHE A 320 1.57 37.29 13.15
N GLU A 321 1.75 36.01 13.51
CA GLU A 321 0.74 35.22 14.23
C GLU A 321 0.40 35.85 15.58
N ASN A 322 1.41 36.31 16.31
CA ASN A 322 1.22 37.05 17.56
C ASN A 322 0.40 38.33 17.38
N LEU A 323 0.52 39.01 16.23
CA LEU A 323 -0.23 40.23 15.94
C LEU A 323 -1.70 39.91 15.63
N ILE A 324 -1.97 38.82 14.89
CA ILE A 324 -3.34 38.37 14.60
C ILE A 324 -4.05 37.81 15.84
N PHE A 325 -3.36 37.01 16.67
CA PHE A 325 -3.98 36.33 17.82
C PHE A 325 -3.87 37.08 19.15
N SER A 326 -3.22 38.25 19.18
CA SER A 326 -3.24 39.13 20.35
C SER A 326 -4.67 39.51 20.76
N GLY A 327 -4.90 39.75 22.05
CA GLY A 327 -6.22 40.18 22.55
C GLY A 327 -6.66 41.54 21.98
N ILE A 328 -7.97 41.75 21.84
CA ILE A 328 -8.53 43.06 21.50
C ILE A 328 -8.55 43.89 22.79
N LEU A 329 -7.69 44.91 22.88
CA LEU A 329 -7.57 45.74 24.09
C LEU A 329 -8.52 46.94 24.01
N SER A 330 -9.18 47.24 25.14
CA SER A 330 -10.17 48.32 25.26
C SER A 330 -9.56 49.70 25.56
N ASP A 331 -8.31 49.77 26.02
CA ASP A 331 -7.63 51.01 26.39
C ASP A 331 -6.64 51.47 25.31
N SER A 332 -6.71 52.75 24.92
CA SER A 332 -5.75 53.38 23.99
C SER A 332 -4.35 53.51 24.58
N ASP A 333 -4.24 53.62 25.91
CA ASP A 333 -2.98 53.90 26.61
C ASP A 333 -2.16 52.62 26.87
N LYS A 334 -2.72 51.46 26.53
CA LYS A 334 -2.06 50.15 26.53
C LYS A 334 -2.02 49.54 25.13
N LEU A 335 -1.97 50.37 24.09
CA LEU A 335 -1.55 49.89 22.76
C LEU A 335 -0.14 49.30 22.93
N PRO A 336 0.06 47.98 22.72
CA PRO A 336 1.38 47.41 22.87
C PRO A 336 2.27 48.01 21.78
N SER A 337 3.57 48.14 22.05
CA SER A 337 4.61 48.56 21.10
C SER A 337 4.67 47.69 19.82
N THR A 338 3.81 46.67 19.70
CA THR A 338 3.52 45.96 18.46
C THR A 338 2.92 46.84 17.36
N PHE A 339 2.31 47.99 17.69
CA PHE A 339 1.82 48.94 16.67
C PHE A 339 2.96 49.75 16.02
N ASP A 340 4.13 49.87 16.66
CA ASP A 340 5.38 50.39 16.04
C ASP A 340 6.00 49.38 15.04
N GLY A 341 5.50 48.13 15.00
CA GLY A 341 5.89 47.13 14.01
C GLY A 341 5.39 47.44 12.58
N ILE A 342 4.56 48.47 12.40
CA ILE A 342 4.07 48.91 11.08
C ILE A 342 5.22 49.41 10.19
N ASP A 343 6.29 49.97 10.75
CA ASP A 343 7.47 50.37 9.98
C ASP A 343 8.23 49.14 9.41
N GLN A 344 8.23 48.01 10.13
CA GLN A 344 8.80 46.76 9.65
C GLN A 344 7.89 46.06 8.61
N LEU A 345 6.57 46.17 8.77
CA LEU A 345 5.60 45.74 7.75
C LEU A 345 5.76 46.55 6.46
N THR A 346 6.07 47.85 6.56
CA THR A 346 6.33 48.69 5.39
C THR A 346 7.59 48.23 4.64
N ALA A 347 8.62 47.76 5.34
CA ALA A 347 9.80 47.13 4.72
C ALA A 347 9.48 45.78 4.05
N LEU A 348 8.58 44.98 4.63
CA LEU A 348 8.08 43.73 4.02
C LEU A 348 7.20 43.98 2.79
N ILE A 349 6.34 45.00 2.84
CA ILE A 349 5.52 45.42 1.67
C ILE A 349 6.43 45.95 0.55
N LYS A 350 7.53 46.65 0.89
CA LYS A 350 8.50 47.16 -0.10
C LYS A 350 9.29 46.05 -0.77
N SER A 351 9.67 45.00 -0.04
CA SER A 351 10.39 43.84 -0.60
C SER A 351 9.48 42.93 -1.44
N ALA A 352 8.19 42.83 -1.11
CA ALA A 352 7.19 42.13 -1.93
C ALA A 352 6.86 42.85 -3.25
N LYS A 353 7.06 44.17 -3.33
CA LYS A 353 6.80 44.97 -4.53
C LYS A 353 8.00 45.10 -5.47
N SER A 354 9.18 44.65 -5.05
CA SER A 354 10.43 44.69 -5.83
C SER A 354 10.82 43.34 -6.43
N SER A 355 9.93 42.34 -6.40
CA SER A 355 10.14 41.01 -6.99
C SER A 355 9.15 40.73 -8.11
#